data_AF-A0ABD1CK83-F1
#
_entry.id   AF-A0ABD1CK83-F1
#
_cell.length_a   1.000
_cell.length_b   1.000
_cell.length_c   1.000
_cell.angle_alpha   90.00
_cell.angle_beta   90.00
_cell.angle_gamma   90.00
#
_symmetry.space_group_name_H-M   'P 1'
#
loop_
_entity.id
_entity.type
_entity.pdbx_description
1 polymer ?
#
loop_
_entity_poly.entity_id
_entity_poly.type
_entity_poly.pdbx_seq_one_letter_code
_entity_poly.pdbx_strand_id
1 'polypeptide(L)'
;MISLSYLEIYNELIRDLLNPGPNPLELREDNKGNQSVAGLSEISTTSRQEVIQLLMKGNKARTVEPTAANQTSSRSHALLSITVLNRTSLGTKQGRLFLTDLAGSERARKTKNRGKRLQEGAHINRSLLALGNCINALAGGARYVNYRDSKLTRLLKEALSGRCKTVMIAHVAPEAKHRDESKNTLVYADRANHITTRLQNPTILEENRELPIPHYQNLVSELREEVGRLKAKMLADRPRSGAALQRQQQQREQEQQNPTDEQLKKAELKYLREQIVQTFKQQMRLRRRLLEADSHLLGLELDAERQHMVISHWQSRQGKLYERMEEDE
;
A
#
# COMPACT_ATOMS: atom_id res chain seq x y z
N MET A 1 -0.88 -20.10 -9.63
CA MET A 1 -0.86 -20.48 -8.20
C MET A 1 -1.96 -19.72 -7.50
N ILE A 2 -2.74 -20.37 -6.64
CA ILE A 2 -3.81 -19.73 -5.87
C ILE A 2 -3.42 -19.86 -4.40
N SER A 3 -3.50 -18.76 -3.65
CA SER A 3 -3.34 -18.76 -2.21
C SER A 3 -4.55 -18.14 -1.54
N LEU A 4 -4.85 -18.61 -0.33
CA LEU A 4 -6.05 -18.24 0.41
C LEU A 4 -5.69 -17.98 1.86
N SER A 5 -6.18 -16.88 2.40
CA SER A 5 -6.11 -16.55 3.82
C SER A 5 -7.51 -16.19 4.31
N TYR A 6 -7.84 -16.60 5.54
CA TYR A 6 -9.17 -16.35 6.10
C TYR A 6 -9.05 -15.99 7.57
N LEU A 7 -9.59 -14.82 7.94
CA LEU A 7 -9.52 -14.31 9.30
C LEU A 7 -10.88 -13.83 9.80
N GLU A 8 -10.99 -13.76 11.12
CA GLU A 8 -12.08 -13.15 11.85
C GLU A 8 -11.58 -11.94 12.66
N ILE A 9 -12.39 -10.90 12.74
CA ILE A 9 -12.22 -9.77 13.65
C ILE A 9 -13.39 -9.79 14.64
N TYR A 10 -13.09 -10.12 15.89
CA TYR A 10 -14.06 -10.11 16.98
C TYR A 10 -13.48 -9.31 18.14
N ASN A 11 -14.25 -8.33 18.63
CA ASN A 11 -13.81 -7.45 19.73
C ASN A 11 -12.44 -6.77 19.48
N GLU A 12 -12.20 -6.29 18.25
CA GLU A 12 -10.90 -5.75 17.80
C GLU A 12 -9.71 -6.73 17.95
N LEU A 13 -9.96 -8.03 18.10
CA LEU A 13 -8.95 -9.09 18.07
C LEU A 13 -9.03 -9.81 16.73
N ILE A 14 -7.87 -10.05 16.10
CA ILE A 14 -7.78 -10.79 14.84
C ILE A 14 -7.49 -12.25 15.15
N ARG A 15 -8.17 -13.17 14.48
CA ARG A 15 -7.92 -14.61 14.60
C ARG A 15 -7.87 -15.27 13.24
N ASP A 16 -7.03 -16.28 13.11
CA ASP A 16 -6.94 -17.12 11.92
C ASP A 16 -8.07 -18.16 11.92
N LEU A 17 -8.83 -18.25 10.83
CA LEU A 17 -9.92 -19.22 10.66
C LEU A 17 -9.47 -20.53 9.98
N LEU A 18 -8.32 -20.53 9.31
CA LEU A 18 -7.77 -21.73 8.64
C LEU A 18 -6.86 -22.54 9.56
N ASN A 19 -6.14 -21.86 10.44
CA ASN A 19 -5.26 -22.44 11.45
C ASN A 19 -5.43 -21.71 12.79
N PRO A 20 -6.50 -21.98 13.54
CA PRO A 20 -6.81 -21.26 14.77
C PRO A 20 -5.74 -21.50 15.84
N GLY A 21 -5.04 -20.43 16.22
CA GLY A 21 -4.09 -20.41 17.34
C GLY A 21 -4.73 -19.91 18.64
N PRO A 22 -4.05 -20.08 19.79
CA PRO A 22 -4.56 -19.64 21.09
C PRO A 22 -4.51 -18.11 21.26
N ASN A 23 -3.62 -17.42 20.54
CA ASN A 23 -3.36 -16.00 20.69
C ASN A 23 -3.92 -15.19 19.51
N PRO A 24 -4.45 -13.98 19.76
CA PRO A 24 -4.82 -13.05 18.70
C PRO A 24 -3.62 -12.65 17.83
N LEU A 25 -3.89 -12.40 16.55
CA LEU A 25 -2.89 -11.94 15.59
C LEU A 25 -2.72 -10.41 15.62
N GLU A 26 -1.51 -9.96 15.29
CA GLU A 26 -1.15 -8.55 15.24
C GLU A 26 -1.25 -7.98 13.83
N LEU A 27 -1.80 -6.76 13.73
CA LEU A 27 -1.88 -6.02 12.48
C LEU A 27 -0.69 -5.06 12.35
N ARG A 28 0.19 -5.34 11.39
CA ARG A 28 1.41 -4.59 11.08
C ARG A 28 1.23 -3.75 9.82
N GLU A 29 2.00 -2.67 9.73
CA GLU A 29 2.05 -1.80 8.56
C GLU A 29 3.48 -1.83 8.03
N ASP A 30 3.64 -2.05 6.72
CA ASP A 30 4.96 -2.00 6.07
C ASP A 30 5.40 -0.55 5.79
N ASN A 31 6.66 -0.37 5.37
CA ASN A 31 7.22 0.95 5.04
C ASN A 31 6.51 1.63 3.85
N LYS A 32 5.68 0.91 3.10
CA LYS A 32 4.89 1.40 1.97
C LYS A 32 3.44 1.71 2.39
N GLY A 33 3.08 1.54 3.67
CA GLY A 33 1.76 1.79 4.20
C GLY A 33 0.72 0.68 3.91
N ASN A 34 1.17 -0.51 3.49
CA ASN A 34 0.33 -1.69 3.31
C ASN A 34 0.15 -2.40 4.66
N GLN A 35 -1.08 -2.83 4.91
CA GLN A 35 -1.42 -3.55 6.14
C GLN A 35 -1.22 -5.05 5.93
N SER A 36 -0.56 -5.71 6.88
CA SER A 36 -0.33 -7.16 6.88
C SER A 36 -0.59 -7.73 8.26
N VAL A 37 -1.15 -8.94 8.34
CA VAL A 37 -1.42 -9.61 9.61
C VAL A 37 -0.28 -10.58 9.88
N ALA A 38 0.47 -10.34 10.95
CA ALA A 38 1.59 -11.19 11.32
C ALA A 38 1.09 -12.55 11.83
N GLY A 39 1.62 -13.64 11.25
CA GLY A 39 1.25 -15.00 11.62
C GLY A 39 -0.08 -15.50 11.02
N LEU A 40 -0.70 -14.75 10.10
CA LEU A 40 -1.87 -15.23 9.37
C LEU A 40 -1.46 -16.33 8.38
N SER A 41 -2.17 -17.46 8.41
CA SER A 41 -1.91 -18.57 7.51
C SER A 41 -2.32 -18.24 6.08
N GLU A 42 -1.43 -18.54 5.15
CA GLU A 42 -1.68 -18.47 3.71
C GLU A 42 -1.52 -19.87 3.12
N ILE A 43 -2.65 -20.49 2.77
CA ILE A 43 -2.68 -21.85 2.26
C ILE A 43 -2.70 -21.79 0.73
N SER A 44 -1.70 -22.42 0.11
CA SER A 44 -1.61 -22.52 -1.34
C SER A 44 -2.33 -23.75 -1.85
N THR A 45 -3.13 -23.58 -2.91
CA THR A 45 -3.91 -24.65 -3.53
C THR A 45 -3.93 -24.49 -5.06
N THR A 46 -4.18 -25.60 -5.76
CA THR A 46 -4.41 -25.64 -7.21
C THR A 46 -5.83 -26.08 -7.57
N SER A 47 -6.66 -26.47 -6.60
CA SER A 47 -7.98 -27.05 -6.82
C SER A 47 -9.11 -26.14 -6.35
N ARG A 48 -10.15 -26.00 -7.18
CA ARG A 48 -11.40 -25.33 -6.79
C ARG A 48 -12.07 -26.04 -5.62
N GLN A 49 -12.07 -27.37 -5.59
CA GLN A 49 -12.72 -28.11 -4.49
C GLN A 49 -12.04 -27.81 -3.16
N GLU A 50 -10.72 -27.72 -3.14
CA GLU A 50 -9.95 -27.41 -1.92
C GLU A 50 -10.23 -25.98 -1.43
N VAL A 51 -10.36 -24.99 -2.34
CA VAL A 51 -10.80 -23.63 -1.98
C VAL A 51 -12.16 -23.65 -1.26
N ILE A 52 -13.13 -24.41 -1.78
CA ILE A 52 -14.45 -24.53 -1.16
C ILE A 52 -14.35 -25.23 0.21
N GLN A 53 -13.53 -26.28 0.33
CA GLN A 53 -13.31 -26.97 1.60
C GLN A 53 -12.67 -26.05 2.65
N LEU A 54 -11.68 -25.23 2.28
CA LEU A 54 -11.05 -24.26 3.16
C LEU A 54 -12.04 -23.18 3.63
N LEU A 55 -12.91 -22.71 2.73
CA LEU A 55 -14.00 -21.79 3.08
C LEU A 55 -14.95 -22.41 4.12
N MET A 56 -15.40 -23.65 3.87
CA MET A 56 -16.28 -24.37 4.81
C MET A 56 -15.60 -24.63 6.15
N LYS A 57 -14.30 -24.98 6.14
CA LYS A 57 -13.48 -25.16 7.34
C LYS A 57 -13.43 -23.87 8.17
N GLY A 58 -13.13 -22.74 7.53
CA GLY A 58 -13.06 -21.45 8.23
C GLY A 58 -14.41 -20.99 8.78
N ASN A 59 -15.50 -21.19 8.04
CA ASN A 59 -16.86 -20.92 8.53
C ASN A 59 -17.20 -21.76 9.76
N LYS A 60 -16.77 -23.04 9.78
CA LYS A 60 -16.96 -23.90 10.95
C LYS A 60 -16.15 -23.39 12.14
N ALA A 61 -14.89 -22.98 11.93
CA ALA A 61 -14.06 -22.40 12.98
C ALA A 61 -14.67 -21.13 13.59
N ARG A 62 -15.21 -20.23 12.74
CA ARG A 62 -15.92 -19.01 13.15
C ARG A 62 -17.15 -19.31 14.03
N THR A 63 -17.76 -20.47 13.86
CA THR A 63 -19.02 -20.84 14.54
C THR A 63 -18.80 -21.47 15.93
N VAL A 64 -17.57 -21.88 16.30
CA VAL A 64 -17.31 -22.83 17.41
C VAL A 64 -16.74 -22.18 18.71
N GLU A 65 -16.77 -20.85 18.87
CA GLU A 65 -16.28 -20.21 20.12
C GLU A 65 -17.12 -20.57 21.38
N PRO A 66 -16.49 -20.99 22.50
CA PRO A 66 -17.15 -21.50 23.70
C PRO A 66 -17.59 -20.37 24.65
N THR A 67 -18.50 -19.50 24.22
CA THR A 67 -19.23 -18.62 25.15
C THR A 67 -20.71 -18.96 25.13
N ALA A 68 -21.28 -19.12 26.33
CA ALA A 68 -22.48 -19.90 26.65
C ALA A 68 -23.84 -19.42 26.08
N ALA A 69 -23.88 -18.70 24.96
CA ALA A 69 -25.13 -18.35 24.27
C ALA A 69 -24.87 -17.88 22.84
N ASN A 70 -25.04 -18.82 21.90
CA ASN A 70 -24.85 -18.72 20.46
C ASN A 70 -25.56 -17.53 19.79
N GLN A 71 -24.78 -16.58 19.27
CA GLN A 71 -24.82 -16.14 17.87
C GLN A 71 -23.59 -15.23 17.60
N THR A 72 -22.39 -15.82 17.64
CA THR A 72 -21.12 -15.08 17.48
C THR A 72 -20.95 -14.55 16.04
N SER A 73 -21.51 -15.22 15.04
CA SER A 73 -21.38 -14.84 13.63
C SER A 73 -22.00 -13.48 13.29
N SER A 74 -23.06 -13.04 14.00
CA SER A 74 -23.63 -11.70 13.82
C SER A 74 -22.79 -10.60 14.48
N ARG A 75 -21.75 -10.98 15.23
CA ARG A 75 -20.97 -10.09 16.09
C ARG A 75 -19.49 -10.03 15.72
N SER A 76 -19.08 -10.73 14.69
CA SER A 76 -17.72 -10.71 14.17
C SER A 76 -17.71 -10.42 12.69
N HIS A 77 -16.62 -9.81 12.21
CA HIS A 77 -16.37 -9.64 10.79
C HIS A 77 -15.50 -10.79 10.31
N ALA A 78 -15.77 -11.34 9.12
CA ALA A 78 -14.91 -12.34 8.51
C ALA A 78 -14.36 -11.82 7.17
N LEU A 79 -13.05 -11.92 7.00
CA LEU A 79 -12.35 -11.43 5.81
C LEU A 79 -11.60 -12.60 5.16
N LEU A 80 -12.09 -13.03 4.01
CA LEU A 80 -11.44 -14.01 3.16
C LEU A 80 -10.68 -13.28 2.05
N SER A 81 -9.40 -13.60 1.88
CA SER A 81 -8.58 -13.12 0.77
C SER A 81 -8.14 -14.29 -0.10
N ILE A 82 -8.37 -14.17 -1.40
CA ILE A 82 -7.94 -15.14 -2.40
C ILE A 82 -7.00 -14.41 -3.35
N THR A 83 -5.74 -14.84 -3.39
CA THR A 83 -4.72 -14.29 -4.29
C THR A 83 -4.49 -15.28 -5.41
N VAL A 84 -4.52 -14.79 -6.65
CA VAL A 84 -4.25 -15.56 -7.85
C VAL A 84 -3.02 -14.98 -8.52
N LEU A 85 -1.98 -15.80 -8.62
CA LEU A 85 -0.76 -15.51 -9.35
C LEU A 85 -0.80 -16.22 -10.71
N ASN A 86 -0.73 -15.42 -11.77
CA ASN A 86 -0.64 -15.88 -13.14
C ASN A 86 0.73 -15.49 -13.73
N ARG A 87 1.56 -16.49 -14.00
CA ARG A 87 2.85 -16.30 -14.66
C ARG A 87 2.66 -16.30 -16.17
N THR A 88 3.02 -15.21 -16.81
CA THR A 88 3.01 -15.03 -18.27
C THR A 88 4.42 -14.80 -18.77
N SER A 89 4.64 -14.89 -20.09
CA SER A 89 5.93 -14.56 -20.72
C SER A 89 6.40 -13.15 -20.38
N LEU A 90 5.47 -12.20 -20.27
CA LEU A 90 5.76 -10.79 -19.93
C LEU A 90 6.00 -10.55 -18.43
N GLY A 91 5.82 -11.57 -17.59
CA GLY A 91 5.93 -11.43 -16.15
C GLY A 91 4.83 -12.08 -15.33
N THR A 92 4.94 -11.94 -14.01
CA THR A 92 3.95 -12.45 -13.05
C THR A 92 2.88 -11.39 -12.76
N LYS A 93 1.63 -11.68 -13.12
CA LYS A 93 0.46 -10.87 -12.79
C LYS A 93 -0.20 -11.40 -11.52
N GLN A 94 -0.64 -10.50 -10.64
CA GLN A 94 -1.37 -10.83 -9.42
C GLN A 94 -2.76 -10.20 -9.39
N GLY A 95 -3.77 -11.04 -9.17
CA GLY A 95 -5.13 -10.63 -8.82
C GLY A 95 -5.42 -10.99 -7.36
N ARG A 96 -6.20 -10.16 -6.67
CA ARG A 96 -6.68 -10.43 -5.31
C ARG A 96 -8.19 -10.23 -5.28
N LEU A 97 -8.89 -11.19 -4.70
CA LEU A 97 -10.31 -11.11 -4.40
C LEU A 97 -10.46 -11.06 -2.88
N PHE A 98 -11.24 -10.09 -2.40
CA PHE A 98 -11.60 -9.97 -1.00
C PHE A 98 -13.09 -10.24 -0.86
N LEU A 99 -13.45 -11.16 0.03
CA LEU A 99 -14.82 -11.44 0.42
C LEU A 99 -14.94 -11.11 1.91
N THR A 100 -15.63 -10.02 2.21
CA THR A 100 -15.79 -9.51 3.58
C THR A 100 -17.25 -9.67 4.00
N ASP A 101 -17.46 -10.43 5.05
CA ASP A 101 -18.75 -10.56 5.73
C ASP A 101 -18.70 -9.72 7.01
N LEU A 102 -19.55 -8.70 7.06
CA LEU A 102 -19.55 -7.73 8.16
C LEU A 102 -20.49 -8.19 9.29
N ALA A 103 -20.13 -7.84 10.52
CA ALA A 103 -21.02 -7.99 11.67
C ALA A 103 -22.32 -7.18 11.47
N GLY A 104 -23.35 -7.55 12.23
CA GLY A 104 -24.65 -6.90 12.22
C GLY A 104 -24.56 -5.40 12.50
N SER A 105 -25.28 -4.61 11.71
CA SER A 105 -25.31 -3.14 11.81
C SER A 105 -26.36 -2.63 12.79
N GLU A 106 -27.07 -3.51 13.49
CA GLU A 106 -28.12 -3.15 14.43
C GLU A 106 -27.59 -2.42 15.68
N ARG A 107 -28.35 -1.42 16.14
CA ARG A 107 -27.95 -0.60 17.28
C ARG A 107 -28.04 -1.38 18.60
N ALA A 108 -26.98 -1.31 19.40
CA ALA A 108 -26.92 -1.95 20.72
C ALA A 108 -28.06 -1.53 21.67
N ARG A 109 -28.65 -0.33 21.53
CA ARG A 109 -29.81 0.13 22.32
C ARG A 109 -31.06 -0.75 22.19
N LYS A 110 -31.25 -1.45 21.07
CA LYS A 110 -32.38 -2.39 20.89
C LYS A 110 -32.10 -3.75 21.51
N THR A 111 -30.85 -4.06 21.82
CA THR A 111 -30.46 -5.32 22.47
C THR A 111 -30.46 -5.14 23.99
N LYS A 112 -31.16 -6.00 24.73
CA LYS A 112 -31.17 -6.03 26.22
C LYS A 112 -29.82 -6.56 26.77
N ASN A 113 -28.71 -6.05 26.29
CA ASN A 113 -27.37 -6.51 26.64
C ASN A 113 -26.89 -5.81 27.93
N ARG A 114 -26.56 -6.58 28.96
CA ARG A 114 -25.96 -6.11 30.23
C ARG A 114 -24.52 -6.62 30.39
N GLY A 115 -23.68 -5.87 31.10
CA GLY A 115 -22.31 -6.30 31.47
C GLY A 115 -21.35 -6.43 30.27
N LYS A 116 -20.56 -7.52 30.22
CA LYS A 116 -19.56 -7.77 29.16
C LYS A 116 -20.12 -7.69 27.73
N ARG A 117 -21.40 -8.05 27.55
CA ARG A 117 -22.09 -7.96 26.25
C ARG A 117 -22.34 -6.54 25.77
N LEU A 118 -22.45 -5.58 26.69
CA LEU A 118 -22.58 -4.16 26.34
C LEU A 118 -21.24 -3.61 25.83
N GLN A 119 -20.12 -4.00 26.46
CA GLN A 119 -18.78 -3.65 26.02
C GLN A 119 -18.45 -4.27 24.65
N GLU A 120 -18.78 -5.56 24.46
CA GLU A 120 -18.66 -6.26 23.19
C GLU A 120 -19.47 -5.57 22.07
N GLY A 121 -20.74 -5.25 22.33
CA GLY A 121 -21.58 -4.49 21.40
C GLY A 121 -21.02 -3.10 21.09
N ALA A 122 -20.35 -2.45 22.04
CA ALA A 122 -19.69 -1.16 21.81
C ALA A 122 -18.49 -1.29 20.86
N HIS A 123 -17.67 -2.35 20.97
CA HIS A 123 -16.55 -2.58 20.08
C HIS A 123 -16.98 -2.95 18.65
N ILE A 124 -18.04 -3.76 18.49
CA ILE A 124 -18.60 -4.09 17.17
C ILE A 124 -19.11 -2.82 16.48
N ASN A 125 -19.91 -2.04 17.21
CA ASN A 125 -20.41 -0.76 16.71
C ASN A 125 -19.28 0.24 16.42
N ARG A 126 -18.17 0.19 17.18
CA ARG A 126 -17.00 1.02 16.90
C ARG A 126 -16.39 0.71 15.52
N SER A 127 -16.21 -0.57 15.19
CA SER A 127 -15.65 -0.97 13.88
C SER A 127 -16.54 -0.56 12.69
N LEU A 128 -17.86 -0.74 12.82
CA LEU A 128 -18.83 -0.32 11.79
C LEU A 128 -18.99 1.20 11.71
N LEU A 129 -18.92 1.90 12.84
CA LEU A 129 -18.91 3.36 12.88
C LEU A 129 -17.66 3.92 12.21
N ALA A 130 -16.48 3.37 12.51
CA ALA A 130 -15.23 3.73 11.85
C ALA A 130 -15.32 3.51 10.34
N LEU A 131 -15.90 2.39 9.90
CA LEU A 131 -16.15 2.11 8.49
C LEU A 131 -17.11 3.15 7.87
N GLY A 132 -18.19 3.48 8.56
CA GLY A 132 -19.13 4.53 8.14
C GLY A 132 -18.47 5.91 8.00
N ASN A 133 -17.58 6.27 8.93
CA ASN A 133 -16.81 7.51 8.86
C ASN A 133 -15.86 7.51 7.66
N CYS A 134 -15.19 6.38 7.39
CA CYS A 134 -14.34 6.25 6.21
C CYS A 134 -15.14 6.41 4.92
N ILE A 135 -16.30 5.76 4.83
CA ILE A 135 -17.19 5.86 3.67
C ILE A 135 -17.69 7.28 3.46
N ASN A 136 -18.13 7.97 4.51
CA ASN A 136 -18.58 9.36 4.41
C ASN A 136 -17.45 10.28 3.92
N ALA A 137 -16.24 10.11 4.47
CA ALA A 137 -15.09 10.90 4.05
C ALA A 137 -14.75 10.66 2.57
N LEU A 138 -14.73 9.39 2.14
CA LEU A 138 -14.45 9.03 0.75
C LEU A 138 -15.53 9.51 -0.22
N ALA A 139 -16.80 9.35 0.13
CA ALA A 139 -17.93 9.83 -0.67
C ALA A 139 -17.92 11.35 -0.81
N GLY A 140 -17.47 12.08 0.22
CA GLY A 140 -17.28 13.53 0.20
C GLY A 140 -16.01 13.98 -0.53
N GLY A 141 -15.22 13.07 -1.11
CA GLY A 141 -13.97 13.41 -1.80
C GLY A 141 -12.83 13.84 -0.87
N ALA A 142 -12.88 13.47 0.42
CA ALA A 142 -11.83 13.82 1.37
C ALA A 142 -10.49 13.20 0.95
N ARG A 143 -9.44 14.03 0.96
CA ARG A 143 -8.08 13.59 0.62
C ARG A 143 -7.47 12.69 1.70
N TYR A 144 -7.82 12.94 2.96
CA TYR A 144 -7.37 12.15 4.10
C TYR A 144 -8.53 11.40 4.74
N VAL A 145 -8.31 10.12 5.02
CA VAL A 145 -9.28 9.24 5.67
C VAL A 145 -8.59 8.50 6.81
N ASN A 146 -9.15 8.60 8.02
CA ASN A 146 -8.59 7.96 9.20
C ASN A 146 -8.99 6.47 9.27
N TYR A 147 -8.19 5.61 8.64
CA TYR A 147 -8.40 4.18 8.71
C TYR A 147 -8.02 3.55 10.06
N ARG A 148 -7.35 4.27 10.97
CA ARG A 148 -6.75 3.69 12.18
C ARG A 148 -7.74 3.47 13.32
N ASP A 149 -8.96 3.98 13.20
CA ASP A 149 -9.98 3.90 14.26
C ASP A 149 -10.46 2.48 14.57
N SER A 150 -10.28 1.55 13.63
CA SER A 150 -10.52 0.11 13.80
C SER A 150 -9.55 -0.75 12.99
N LYS A 151 -9.34 -2.01 13.41
CA LYS A 151 -8.55 -2.98 12.61
C LYS A 151 -9.25 -3.31 11.30
N LEU A 152 -10.58 -3.32 11.28
CA LEU A 152 -11.39 -3.54 10.08
C LEU A 152 -11.09 -2.49 9.00
N THR A 153 -11.16 -1.21 9.33
CA THR A 153 -10.91 -0.11 8.37
C THR A 153 -9.48 -0.11 7.87
N ARG A 154 -8.50 -0.48 8.71
CA ARG A 154 -7.11 -0.67 8.25
C ARG A 154 -7.00 -1.79 7.22
N LEU A 155 -7.62 -2.94 7.47
CA LEU A 155 -7.61 -4.08 6.55
C LEU A 155 -8.37 -3.79 5.24
N LEU A 156 -9.45 -3.00 5.31
CA LEU A 156 -10.25 -2.60 4.15
C LEU A 156 -9.71 -1.37 3.40
N LYS A 157 -8.60 -0.77 3.84
CA LYS A 157 -8.00 0.42 3.21
C LYS A 157 -7.80 0.22 1.71
N GLU A 158 -7.27 -0.94 1.30
CA GLU A 158 -7.06 -1.29 -0.11
C GLU A 158 -8.38 -1.44 -0.88
N ALA A 159 -9.42 -2.00 -0.25
CA ALA A 159 -10.73 -2.16 -0.86
C ALA A 159 -11.46 -0.81 -1.05
N LEU A 160 -11.33 0.12 -0.10
CA LEU A 160 -12.09 1.38 -0.10
C LEU A 160 -11.41 2.51 -0.87
N SER A 161 -10.08 2.62 -0.77
CA SER A 161 -9.31 3.73 -1.36
C SER A 161 -8.17 3.29 -2.27
N GLY A 162 -7.91 1.99 -2.34
CA GLY A 162 -6.84 1.42 -3.12
C GLY A 162 -7.27 0.97 -4.51
N ARG A 163 -6.42 0.12 -5.10
CA ARG A 163 -6.63 -0.50 -6.41
C ARG A 163 -7.53 -1.73 -6.26
N CYS A 164 -8.81 -1.49 -5.99
CA CYS A 164 -9.81 -2.55 -5.87
C CYS A 164 -11.10 -2.16 -6.59
N LYS A 165 -11.69 -3.11 -7.31
CA LYS A 165 -13.08 -2.98 -7.76
C LYS A 165 -13.96 -3.49 -6.63
N THR A 166 -14.65 -2.57 -5.96
CA THR A 166 -15.39 -2.88 -4.75
C THR A 166 -16.88 -2.88 -5.03
N VAL A 167 -17.55 -3.94 -4.58
CA VAL A 167 -19.00 -4.10 -4.66
C VAL A 167 -19.51 -4.30 -3.24
N MET A 168 -20.49 -3.50 -2.85
CA MET A 168 -21.20 -3.65 -1.59
C MET A 168 -22.54 -4.32 -1.83
N ILE A 169 -22.84 -5.39 -1.08
CA ILE A 169 -24.15 -6.05 -1.09
C ILE A 169 -24.88 -5.72 0.20
N ALA A 170 -25.92 -4.89 0.10
CA ALA A 170 -26.73 -4.46 1.21
C ALA A 170 -27.87 -5.47 1.47
N HIS A 171 -27.83 -6.16 2.61
CA HIS A 171 -28.88 -7.08 3.03
C HIS A 171 -29.91 -6.33 3.87
N VAL A 172 -31.19 -6.39 3.47
CA VAL A 172 -32.29 -5.72 4.17
C VAL A 172 -33.45 -6.69 4.39
N ALA A 173 -34.17 -6.49 5.48
CA ALA A 173 -35.34 -7.27 5.83
C ALA A 173 -36.61 -6.48 5.44
N PRO A 174 -37.60 -7.11 4.77
CA PRO A 174 -38.80 -6.42 4.29
C PRO A 174 -39.84 -6.15 5.39
N GLU A 175 -39.73 -6.73 6.58
CA GLU A 175 -40.74 -6.62 7.63
C GLU A 175 -40.74 -5.25 8.33
N ALA A 176 -41.94 -4.77 8.68
CA ALA A 176 -42.13 -3.47 9.32
C ALA A 176 -41.33 -3.29 10.64
N LYS A 177 -41.13 -4.37 11.40
CA LYS A 177 -40.31 -4.37 12.63
C LYS A 177 -38.84 -3.99 12.39
N HIS A 178 -38.34 -4.17 11.17
CA HIS A 178 -36.96 -3.87 10.77
C HIS A 178 -36.82 -2.58 9.96
N ARG A 179 -37.93 -1.84 9.74
CA ARG A 179 -37.97 -0.65 8.88
C ARG A 179 -36.82 0.34 9.11
N ASP A 180 -36.53 0.66 10.37
CA ASP A 180 -35.50 1.65 10.69
C ASP A 180 -34.09 1.14 10.36
N GLU A 181 -33.81 -0.15 10.57
CA GLU A 181 -32.49 -0.74 10.26
C GLU A 181 -32.33 -0.92 8.75
N SER A 182 -33.39 -1.32 8.04
CA SER A 182 -33.42 -1.38 6.57
C SER A 182 -33.17 0.01 5.97
N LYS A 183 -33.82 1.07 6.50
CA LYS A 183 -33.55 2.45 6.08
C LYS A 183 -32.08 2.85 6.32
N ASN A 184 -31.54 2.57 7.50
CA ASN A 184 -30.14 2.89 7.82
C ASN A 184 -29.17 2.19 6.85
N THR A 185 -29.43 0.92 6.54
CA THR A 185 -28.61 0.10 5.63
C THR A 185 -28.64 0.66 4.20
N LEU A 186 -29.81 1.05 3.70
CA LEU A 186 -29.96 1.65 2.37
C LEU A 186 -29.25 3.01 2.27
N VAL A 187 -29.40 3.87 3.27
CA VAL A 187 -28.68 5.17 3.33
C VAL A 187 -27.17 4.97 3.42
N TYR A 188 -26.72 3.90 4.08
CA TYR A 188 -25.31 3.55 4.12
C TYR A 188 -24.80 3.09 2.75
N ALA A 189 -25.54 2.23 2.07
CA ALA A 189 -25.21 1.74 0.73
C ALA A 189 -25.20 2.85 -0.31
N ASP A 190 -26.18 3.76 -0.25
CA ASP A 190 -26.24 4.95 -1.11
C ASP A 190 -25.00 5.83 -0.96
N ARG A 191 -24.56 6.10 0.28
CA ARG A 191 -23.31 6.83 0.52
C ARG A 191 -22.08 6.09 -0.01
N ALA A 192 -22.01 4.77 0.19
CA ALA A 192 -20.92 3.96 -0.34
C ALA A 192 -20.86 3.98 -1.88
N ASN A 193 -22.00 4.11 -2.57
CA ASN A 193 -22.09 4.20 -4.02
C ASN A 193 -21.44 5.47 -4.60
N HIS A 194 -21.28 6.52 -3.78
CA HIS A 194 -20.63 7.78 -4.19
C HIS A 194 -19.09 7.73 -4.06
N ILE A 195 -18.51 6.63 -3.58
CA ILE A 195 -17.06 6.47 -3.49
C ILE A 195 -16.47 6.25 -4.89
N THR A 196 -15.54 7.11 -5.29
CA THR A 196 -14.81 6.98 -6.56
C THR A 196 -13.44 6.32 -6.34
N THR A 197 -13.31 5.06 -6.74
CA THR A 197 -12.02 4.35 -6.70
C THR A 197 -11.20 4.61 -7.97
N ARG A 198 -9.95 5.05 -7.83
CA ARG A 198 -9.02 5.17 -8.98
C ARG A 198 -8.42 3.81 -9.30
N LEU A 199 -8.92 3.16 -10.36
CA LEU A 199 -8.37 1.91 -10.85
C LEU A 199 -7.05 2.16 -11.59
N GLN A 200 -5.93 1.76 -10.99
CA GLN A 200 -4.63 1.69 -11.66
C GLN A 200 -4.46 0.37 -12.42
N ASN A 201 -3.62 0.38 -13.46
CA ASN A 201 -3.30 -0.80 -14.26
C ASN A 201 -2.76 -1.96 -13.41
N PRO A 202 -2.96 -3.23 -13.83
CA PRO A 202 -2.54 -4.39 -13.05
C PRO A 202 -1.02 -4.40 -12.82
N THR A 203 -0.61 -4.56 -11.56
CA THR A 203 0.80 -4.66 -11.16
C THR A 203 1.42 -5.92 -11.76
N ILE A 204 2.45 -5.74 -12.60
CA ILE A 204 3.37 -6.79 -13.02
C ILE A 204 4.42 -6.89 -11.91
N LEU A 205 4.39 -7.96 -11.13
CA LEU A 205 5.25 -8.13 -9.94
C LEU A 205 6.70 -8.43 -10.31
N GLU A 206 6.88 -9.12 -11.43
CA GLU A 206 8.16 -9.42 -12.03
C GLU A 206 7.98 -9.11 -13.51
N GLU A 207 8.52 -8.00 -14.03
CA GLU A 207 8.74 -7.94 -15.47
C GLU A 207 9.75 -9.04 -15.76
N ASN A 208 9.36 -10.05 -16.55
CA ASN A 208 10.33 -10.86 -17.25
C ASN A 208 10.98 -9.94 -18.28
N ARG A 209 11.88 -9.06 -17.83
CA ARG A 209 12.94 -8.55 -18.67
C ARG A 209 13.88 -9.70 -18.86
N GLU A 210 13.49 -10.65 -19.71
CA GLU A 210 14.45 -11.37 -20.52
C GLU A 210 15.12 -10.30 -21.39
N LEU A 211 16.04 -9.54 -20.79
CA LEU A 211 17.01 -8.79 -21.56
C LEU A 211 17.68 -9.84 -22.44
N PRO A 212 17.67 -9.67 -23.77
CA PRO A 212 18.19 -10.68 -24.68
C PRO A 212 19.57 -11.14 -24.20
N ILE A 213 19.86 -12.45 -24.26
CA ILE A 213 21.17 -13.04 -23.91
C ILE A 213 22.37 -12.20 -24.43
N PRO A 214 22.33 -11.54 -25.61
CA PRO A 214 23.36 -10.61 -26.05
C PRO A 214 23.68 -9.47 -25.06
N HIS A 215 22.70 -8.95 -24.33
CA HIS A 215 22.92 -7.87 -23.35
C HIS A 215 23.75 -8.35 -22.15
N TYR A 216 23.47 -9.55 -21.63
CA TYR A 216 24.28 -10.15 -20.57
C TYR A 216 25.68 -10.54 -21.08
N GLN A 217 25.80 -11.01 -22.33
CA GLN A 217 27.10 -11.31 -22.95
C GLN A 217 27.94 -10.03 -23.10
N ASN A 218 27.35 -8.94 -23.57
CA ASN A 218 28.02 -7.64 -23.70
C ASN A 218 28.43 -7.08 -22.33
N LEU A 219 27.54 -7.13 -21.34
CA LEU A 219 27.83 -6.66 -19.99
C LEU A 219 28.94 -7.50 -19.32
N VAL A 220 28.92 -8.82 -19.52
CA VAL A 220 29.99 -9.71 -19.03
C VAL A 220 31.31 -9.42 -19.76
N SER A 221 31.28 -9.09 -21.05
CA SER A 221 32.47 -8.68 -21.80
C SER A 221 33.04 -7.36 -21.28
N GLU A 222 32.21 -6.33 -21.12
CA GLU A 222 32.61 -5.03 -20.56
C GLU A 222 33.18 -5.17 -19.14
N LEU A 223 32.51 -5.94 -18.27
CA LEU A 223 33.00 -6.18 -16.92
C LEU A 223 34.32 -6.95 -16.91
N ARG A 224 34.51 -7.90 -17.84
CA ARG A 224 35.79 -8.63 -17.97
C ARG A 224 36.92 -7.73 -18.48
N GLU A 225 36.64 -6.86 -19.43
CA GLU A 225 37.59 -5.86 -19.92
C GLU A 225 37.97 -4.88 -18.81
N GLU A 226 36.99 -4.41 -18.04
CA GLU A 226 37.23 -3.46 -16.95
C GLU A 226 38.01 -4.10 -15.80
N VAL A 227 37.73 -5.36 -15.46
CA VAL A 227 38.54 -6.15 -14.52
C VAL A 227 39.95 -6.36 -15.07
N GLY A 228 40.12 -6.60 -16.36
CA GLY A 228 41.43 -6.70 -17.01
C GLY A 228 42.22 -5.39 -16.92
N ARG A 229 41.57 -4.26 -17.21
CA ARG A 229 42.13 -2.91 -17.13
C ARG A 229 42.55 -2.55 -15.70
N LEU A 230 41.71 -2.85 -14.72
CA LEU A 230 42.00 -2.60 -13.31
C LEU A 230 43.13 -3.51 -12.79
N LYS A 231 43.16 -4.79 -13.17
CA LYS A 231 44.28 -5.69 -12.84
C LYS A 231 45.60 -5.24 -13.46
N ALA A 232 45.58 -4.78 -14.71
CA ALA A 232 46.77 -4.25 -15.39
C ALA A 232 47.29 -2.98 -14.69
N LYS A 233 46.40 -2.06 -14.28
CA LYS A 233 46.77 -0.90 -13.47
C LYS A 233 47.36 -1.29 -12.12
N MET A 234 46.79 -2.27 -11.42
CA MET A 234 47.33 -2.76 -10.14
C MET A 234 48.69 -3.47 -10.30
N LEU A 235 48.97 -4.08 -11.45
CA LEU A 235 50.27 -4.67 -11.77
C LEU A 235 51.31 -3.60 -12.15
N ALA A 236 50.90 -2.54 -12.82
CA ALA A 236 51.76 -1.40 -13.17
C ALA A 236 52.15 -0.56 -11.94
N ASP A 237 51.31 -0.53 -10.91
CA ASP A 237 51.54 0.25 -9.68
C ASP A 237 52.29 -0.53 -8.57
N ARG A 238 52.80 -1.74 -8.86
CA ARG A 238 53.70 -2.44 -7.92
C ARG A 238 55.12 -1.86 -8.04
N PRO A 239 55.70 -1.29 -6.97
CA PRO A 239 57.08 -0.82 -7.01
C PRO A 239 58.02 -2.04 -7.03
N ARG A 240 58.51 -2.41 -8.22
CA ARG A 240 59.64 -3.33 -8.36
C ARG A 240 60.94 -2.57 -8.14
N SER A 241 61.63 -2.95 -7.08
CA SER A 241 62.88 -2.45 -6.53
C SER A 241 63.95 -2.02 -7.54
N GLY A 242 64.56 -0.86 -7.27
CA GLY A 242 65.98 -0.56 -7.50
C GLY A 242 66.45 -0.25 -8.92
N ALA A 243 66.00 -0.99 -9.94
CA ALA A 243 66.60 -0.91 -11.28
C ALA A 243 65.97 0.15 -12.22
N ALA A 244 64.85 0.76 -11.82
CA ALA A 244 64.12 1.73 -12.66
C ALA A 244 64.68 3.16 -12.59
N LEU A 245 65.39 3.52 -11.52
CA LEU A 245 65.94 4.87 -11.32
C LEU A 245 67.04 5.22 -12.34
N GLN A 246 67.84 4.25 -12.77
CA GLN A 246 68.88 4.48 -13.79
C GLN A 246 68.33 4.59 -15.21
N ARG A 247 67.23 3.88 -15.54
CA ARG A 247 66.57 4.02 -16.86
C ARG A 247 65.75 5.30 -16.98
N GLN A 248 65.23 5.81 -15.87
CA GLN A 248 64.47 7.05 -15.83
C GLN A 248 65.33 8.29 -16.10
N GLN A 249 66.65 8.20 -15.87
CA GLN A 249 67.61 9.26 -16.23
C GLN A 249 67.96 9.25 -17.73
N GLN A 250 68.03 8.08 -18.36
CA GLN A 250 68.28 7.96 -19.81
C GLN A 250 67.04 8.18 -20.68
N GLN A 251 65.83 7.88 -20.19
CA GLN A 251 64.58 8.11 -20.95
C GLN A 251 64.12 9.57 -20.97
N ARG A 252 64.51 10.38 -19.98
CA ARG A 252 64.21 11.83 -19.97
C ARG A 252 64.90 12.60 -21.10
N GLU A 253 65.93 12.03 -21.72
CA GLU A 253 66.62 12.63 -22.87
C GLU A 253 65.97 12.26 -24.21
N GLN A 254 65.09 11.24 -24.26
CA GLN A 254 64.41 10.80 -25.49
C GLN A 254 62.93 11.22 -25.58
N GLU A 255 62.31 11.70 -24.50
CA GLU A 255 60.90 12.15 -24.49
C GLU A 255 60.69 13.56 -25.10
N GLN A 256 61.72 14.17 -25.70
CA GLN A 256 61.61 15.49 -26.34
C GLN A 256 60.91 15.50 -27.71
N GLN A 257 60.36 14.37 -28.20
CA GLN A 257 59.99 14.26 -29.62
C GLN A 257 58.53 13.99 -29.98
N ASN A 258 57.55 13.92 -29.06
CA ASN A 258 56.12 13.96 -29.46
C ASN A 258 55.18 14.49 -28.35
N PRO A 259 55.06 15.82 -28.18
CA PRO A 259 54.25 16.43 -27.11
C PRO A 259 52.73 16.48 -27.37
N THR A 260 52.27 16.13 -28.57
CA THR A 260 50.92 16.49 -29.04
C THR A 260 49.82 15.57 -28.52
N ASP A 261 50.04 14.25 -28.49
CA ASP A 261 48.95 13.27 -28.32
C ASP A 261 48.57 13.03 -26.84
N GLU A 262 49.54 13.14 -25.94
CA GLU A 262 49.31 13.00 -24.50
C GLU A 262 48.70 14.26 -23.87
N GLN A 263 49.06 15.44 -24.41
CA GLN A 263 48.45 16.71 -24.02
C GLN A 263 46.98 16.79 -24.48
N LEU A 264 46.66 16.29 -25.67
CA LEU A 264 45.29 16.21 -26.19
C LEU A 264 44.40 15.33 -25.31
N LYS A 265 44.84 14.10 -24.97
CA LYS A 265 44.08 13.19 -24.10
C LYS A 265 43.88 13.76 -22.69
N LYS A 266 44.88 14.47 -22.15
CA LYS A 266 44.79 15.12 -20.84
C LYS A 266 43.83 16.32 -20.86
N ALA A 267 43.77 17.05 -21.97
CA ALA A 267 42.81 18.12 -22.19
C ALA A 267 41.38 17.58 -22.34
N GLU A 268 41.18 16.49 -23.08
CA GLU A 268 39.88 15.80 -23.20
C GLU A 268 39.37 15.28 -21.86
N LEU A 269 40.22 14.62 -21.07
CA LEU A 269 39.87 14.16 -19.73
C LEU A 269 39.53 15.31 -18.78
N LYS A 270 40.22 16.45 -18.89
CA LYS A 270 39.91 17.65 -18.11
C LYS A 270 38.55 18.23 -18.51
N TYR A 271 38.28 18.32 -19.81
CA TYR A 271 37.00 18.79 -20.35
C TYR A 271 35.84 17.89 -19.90
N LEU A 272 36.00 16.57 -19.99
CA LEU A 272 34.97 15.61 -19.59
C LEU A 272 34.69 15.66 -18.08
N ARG A 273 35.73 15.83 -17.26
CA ARG A 273 35.59 16.04 -15.81
C ARG A 273 34.84 17.33 -15.48
N GLU A 274 35.14 18.42 -16.19
CA GLU A 274 34.45 19.70 -16.02
C GLU A 274 32.98 19.60 -16.43
N GLN A 275 32.66 18.91 -17.52
CA GLN A 275 31.29 18.62 -17.96
C GLN A 275 30.53 17.84 -16.88
N ILE A 276 31.08 16.73 -16.38
CA ILE A 276 30.44 15.93 -15.32
C ILE A 276 30.13 16.78 -14.09
N VAL A 277 31.08 17.61 -13.64
CA VAL A 277 30.89 18.49 -12.49
C VAL A 277 29.81 19.55 -12.76
N GLN A 278 29.75 20.11 -13.97
CA GLN A 278 28.69 21.04 -14.34
C GLN A 278 27.31 20.38 -14.38
N THR A 279 27.19 19.19 -14.98
CA THR A 279 25.93 18.44 -15.03
C THR A 279 25.46 18.10 -13.61
N PHE A 280 26.37 17.68 -12.73
CA PHE A 280 26.04 17.37 -11.34
C PHE A 280 25.57 18.62 -10.57
N LYS A 281 26.21 19.78 -10.80
CA LYS A 281 25.75 21.07 -10.23
C LYS A 281 24.37 21.47 -10.74
N GLN A 282 24.09 21.28 -12.03
CA GLN A 282 22.76 21.54 -12.61
C GLN A 282 21.71 20.60 -12.02
N GLN A 283 22.01 19.31 -11.90
CA GLN A 283 21.10 18.32 -11.32
C GLN A 283 20.77 18.64 -9.85
N MET A 284 21.76 19.06 -9.06
CA MET A 284 21.55 19.50 -7.68
C MET A 284 20.70 20.78 -7.59
N ARG A 285 20.91 21.75 -8.49
CA ARG A 285 20.07 22.97 -8.56
C ARG A 285 18.62 22.64 -8.92
N LEU A 286 18.40 21.77 -9.91
CA LEU A 286 17.05 21.34 -10.29
C LEU A 286 16.36 20.61 -9.14
N ARG A 287 17.09 19.72 -8.45
CA ARG A 287 16.56 19.00 -7.28
C ARG A 287 16.18 19.94 -6.14
N ARG A 288 16.98 20.98 -5.88
CA ARG A 288 16.65 22.00 -4.88
C ARG A 288 15.40 22.80 -5.27
N ARG A 289 15.29 23.23 -6.54
CA ARG A 289 14.10 23.93 -7.03
C ARG A 289 12.84 23.07 -6.96
N LEU A 290 12.96 21.76 -7.20
CA LEU A 290 11.85 20.82 -7.06
C LEU A 290 11.36 20.76 -5.61
N LEU A 291 12.29 20.66 -4.64
CA LEU A 291 11.95 20.66 -3.22
C LEU A 291 11.30 21.97 -2.76
N GLU A 292 11.78 23.11 -3.27
CA GLU A 292 11.18 24.42 -3.01
C GLU A 292 9.75 24.49 -3.59
N ALA A 293 9.53 24.00 -4.81
CA ALA A 293 8.21 23.94 -5.44
C ALA A 293 7.24 23.01 -4.67
N ASP A 294 7.70 21.83 -4.24
CA ASP A 294 6.91 20.90 -3.42
C ASP A 294 6.51 21.53 -2.08
N SER A 295 7.43 22.29 -1.46
CA SER A 295 7.14 23.02 -0.22
C SER A 295 6.10 24.13 -0.43
N HIS A 296 6.17 24.86 -1.55
CA HIS A 296 5.16 25.87 -1.89
C HIS A 296 3.79 25.26 -2.18
N LEU A 297 3.76 24.12 -2.90
CA LEU A 297 2.54 23.36 -3.14
C LEU A 297 1.88 22.92 -1.84
N LEU A 298 2.66 22.38 -0.89
CA LEU A 298 2.14 21.98 0.41
C LEU A 298 1.56 23.18 1.20
N GLY A 299 2.20 24.34 1.13
CA GLY A 299 1.68 25.58 1.74
C GLY A 299 0.34 26.00 1.16
N LEU A 300 0.22 26.03 -0.17
CA LEU A 300 -1.02 26.36 -0.87
C LEU A 300 -2.14 25.36 -0.58
N GLU A 301 -1.80 24.07 -0.45
CA GLU A 301 -2.76 23.03 -0.08
C GLU A 301 -3.33 23.24 1.33
N LEU A 302 -2.49 23.58 2.31
CA LEU A 302 -2.93 23.89 3.67
C LEU A 302 -3.82 25.14 3.71
N ASP A 303 -3.48 26.18 2.95
CA ASP A 303 -4.29 27.40 2.85
C ASP A 303 -5.64 27.12 2.18
N ALA A 304 -5.67 26.28 1.14
CA ALA A 304 -6.91 25.86 0.49
C ALA A 304 -7.82 25.07 1.46
N GLU A 305 -7.25 24.14 2.24
CA GLU A 305 -8.00 23.41 3.28
C GLU A 305 -8.56 24.37 4.34
N ARG A 306 -7.78 25.35 4.77
CA ARG A 306 -8.23 26.37 5.73
C ARG A 306 -9.41 27.17 5.18
N GLN A 307 -9.34 27.62 3.93
CA GLN A 307 -10.44 28.33 3.27
C GLN A 307 -11.67 27.43 3.12
N HIS A 308 -11.48 26.17 2.75
CA HIS A 308 -12.57 25.21 2.60
C HIS A 308 -13.31 24.97 3.93
N MET A 309 -12.58 24.92 5.04
CA MET A 309 -13.15 24.81 6.38
C MET A 309 -13.94 26.07 6.77
N VAL A 310 -13.45 27.27 6.43
CA VAL A 310 -14.18 28.53 6.66
C VAL A 310 -15.48 28.58 5.86
N ILE A 311 -15.43 28.18 4.58
CA ILE A 311 -16.61 28.13 3.71
C ILE A 311 -17.62 27.11 4.24
N SER A 312 -17.17 25.91 4.60
CA SER A 312 -18.04 24.87 5.16
C SER A 312 -18.70 25.32 6.47
N HIS A 313 -17.96 25.99 7.35
CA HIS A 313 -18.51 26.57 8.58
C HIS A 313 -19.52 27.69 8.30
N TRP A 314 -19.26 28.57 7.33
CA TRP A 314 -20.20 29.61 6.92
C TRP A 314 -21.48 29.02 6.31
N GLN A 315 -21.36 28.04 5.42
CA GLN A 315 -22.50 27.31 4.82
C GLN A 315 -23.34 26.62 5.90
N SER A 316 -22.71 25.99 6.89
CA SER A 316 -23.43 25.38 8.02
C SER A 316 -24.17 26.41 8.87
N ARG A 317 -23.60 27.61 9.08
CA ARG A 317 -24.28 28.69 9.80
C ARG A 317 -25.44 29.28 8.98
N GLN A 318 -25.29 29.44 7.68
CA GLN A 318 -26.35 29.92 6.79
C GLN A 318 -27.49 28.90 6.67
N GLY A 319 -27.20 27.61 6.49
CA GLY A 319 -28.22 26.55 6.48
C GLY A 319 -29.08 26.57 7.76
N LYS A 320 -28.45 26.74 8.93
CA LYS A 320 -29.15 26.87 10.21
C LYS A 320 -29.95 28.17 10.37
N LEU A 321 -29.59 29.22 9.64
CA LEU A 321 -30.33 30.49 9.64
C LEU A 321 -31.58 30.40 8.75
N TYR A 322 -31.48 29.75 7.59
CA TYR A 322 -32.63 29.51 6.71
C TYR A 322 -33.61 28.47 7.29
N GLU A 323 -33.13 27.39 7.91
CA GLU A 323 -33.99 26.43 8.64
C GLU A 323 -34.76 27.10 9.79
N ARG A 324 -34.18 28.11 10.45
CA ARG A 324 -34.87 28.86 11.53
C ARG A 324 -35.94 29.81 11.02
N MET A 325 -35.79 30.35 9.81
CA MET A 325 -36.78 31.25 9.22
C MET A 325 -38.01 30.50 8.69
N GLU A 326 -37.85 29.23 8.29
CA GLU A 326 -38.98 28.37 7.89
C GLU A 326 -39.79 27.82 9.08
N GLU A 327 -39.24 27.86 10.31
CA GLU A 327 -39.96 27.44 11.54
C GLU A 327 -40.76 28.57 12.20
N ASP A 328 -40.52 29.84 11.82
CA ASP A 328 -41.13 31.03 12.43
C ASP A 328 -42.23 31.69 11.54
N GLU A 329 -42.61 31.10 10.40
CA GLU A 329 -43.78 31.48 9.55
C GLU A 329 -44.97 30.51 9.70
#